data_AF-A0A1Q7RXM4-F1
#
_entry.id   AF-A0A1Q7RXM4-F1
#
_cell.length_a   1.000
_cell.length_b   1.000
_cell.length_c   1.000
_cell.angle_alpha   90.00
_cell.angle_beta   90.00
_cell.angle_gamma   90.00
#
_symmetry.space_group_name_H-M   'P 1'
#
loop_
_entity.id
_entity.type
_entity.pdbx_description
1 polymer ?
#
loop_
_entity_poly.entity_id
_entity_poly.type
_entity_poly.pdbx_seq_one_letter_code
_entity_poly.pdbx_strand_id
1 'polypeptide(L)'
;MVAEDDQTLAGAIAQLARRGFAESLSVVGDRLRAVETQKTFRAEDVVIREYHRFEGVSDPDDTAIVYAIEATGGTRGTLVDAYGVYSDPDVGAFLERVPIVERTR
;
A
#
# COMPACT_ATOMS: atom_id res chain seq x y z
N MET A 1 -12.67 2.74 25.53
CA MET A 1 -13.23 3.27 24.27
C MET A 1 -12.13 3.09 23.24
N VAL A 2 -12.12 1.93 22.58
CA VAL A 2 -11.23 1.75 21.43
C VAL A 2 -11.79 2.64 20.34
N ALA A 3 -10.98 3.58 19.84
CA ALA A 3 -11.43 4.46 18.78
C ALA A 3 -11.76 3.58 17.58
N GLU A 4 -13.00 3.63 17.10
CA GLU A 4 -13.46 2.88 15.91
C GLU A 4 -12.65 3.23 14.64
N ASP A 5 -11.81 4.26 14.72
CA ASP A 5 -10.88 4.74 13.71
C ASP A 5 -9.73 3.75 13.42
N ASP A 6 -9.28 2.95 14.40
CA ASP A 6 -8.12 2.05 14.23
C ASP A 6 -8.42 0.88 13.27
N GLN A 7 -9.71 0.59 13.06
CA GLN A 7 -10.18 -0.45 12.14
C GLN A 7 -10.49 0.11 10.73
N THR A 8 -10.31 1.41 10.51
CA THR A 8 -10.58 2.04 9.21
C THR A 8 -9.32 2.15 8.36
N LEU A 9 -9.53 2.20 7.04
CA LEU A 9 -8.48 2.49 6.07
C LEU A 9 -7.67 3.74 6.46
N ALA A 10 -8.36 4.81 6.85
CA ALA A 10 -7.74 6.07 7.25
C ALA A 10 -6.85 5.91 8.50
N GLY A 11 -7.32 5.17 9.51
CA GLY A 11 -6.55 4.88 10.72
C GLY A 11 -5.29 4.06 10.43
N ALA A 12 -5.38 3.07 9.53
CA ALA A 12 -4.22 2.27 9.14
C ALA A 12 -3.17 3.08 8.37
N ILE A 13 -3.59 3.93 7.43
CA ILE A 13 -2.69 4.86 6.73
C ILE A 13 -2.02 5.80 7.74
N ALA A 14 -2.77 6.34 8.70
CA ALA A 14 -2.22 7.20 9.74
C ALA A 14 -1.21 6.47 10.65
N GLN A 15 -1.49 5.21 11.02
CA GLN A 15 -0.54 4.38 11.77
C GLN A 15 0.73 4.11 10.96
N LEU A 16 0.60 3.72 9.69
CA LEU A 16 1.72 3.46 8.80
C LEU A 16 2.57 4.72 8.60
N ALA A 17 1.93 5.88 8.43
CA ALA A 17 2.61 7.18 8.38
C ALA A 17 3.43 7.45 9.65
N ARG A 18 2.87 7.16 10.84
CA ARG A 18 3.60 7.27 12.12
C ARG A 18 4.75 6.27 12.25
N ARG A 19 4.70 5.12 11.58
CA ARG A 19 5.79 4.14 11.48
C ARG A 19 6.87 4.54 10.47
N GLY A 20 6.67 5.63 9.73
CA GLY A 20 7.60 6.14 8.72
C GLY A 20 7.22 5.79 7.28
N PHE A 21 6.07 5.15 7.06
CA PHE A 21 5.49 4.91 5.73
C PHE A 21 4.49 6.03 5.39
N ALA A 22 4.93 7.28 5.49
CA ALA A 22 4.09 8.44 5.22
C ALA A 22 3.93 8.71 3.72
N GLU A 23 4.88 8.25 2.89
CA GLU A 23 4.78 8.44 1.46
C GLU A 23 3.61 7.66 0.87
N SER A 24 2.84 8.34 0.04
CA SER A 24 1.80 7.71 -0.78
C SER A 24 2.43 7.16 -2.05
N LEU A 25 2.24 5.86 -2.29
CA LEU A 25 2.73 5.15 -3.47
C LEU A 25 1.55 4.82 -4.37
N SER A 26 1.75 4.85 -5.68
CA SER A 26 0.76 4.48 -6.69
C SER A 26 1.45 3.76 -7.83
N VAL A 27 0.86 2.68 -8.33
CA VAL A 27 1.38 2.00 -9.52
C VAL A 27 0.92 2.78 -10.76
N VAL A 28 1.85 3.01 -11.69
CA VAL A 28 1.57 3.66 -12.98
C VAL A 28 2.22 2.82 -14.07
N GLY A 29 1.41 2.01 -14.75
CA GLY A 29 1.91 0.95 -15.64
C GLY A 29 2.75 -0.06 -14.85
N ASP A 30 3.98 -0.32 -15.28
CA ASP A 30 4.85 -1.34 -14.65
C ASP A 30 5.79 -0.79 -13.56
N ARG A 31 5.48 0.39 -12.99
CA ARG A 31 6.35 1.07 -12.01
C ARG A 31 5.58 1.63 -10.83
N LEU A 32 6.20 1.58 -9.66
CA LEU A 32 5.70 2.23 -8.46
C LEU A 32 6.15 3.68 -8.44
N ARG A 33 5.22 4.62 -8.36
CA ARG A 33 5.49 6.04 -8.25
C ARG A 33 5.13 6.53 -6.86
N ALA A 34 6.07 7.16 -6.18
CA ALA A 34 5.81 7.96 -5.01
C ALA A 34 5.16 9.28 -5.42
N VAL A 35 4.01 9.59 -4.85
CA VAL A 35 3.21 10.78 -5.17
C VAL A 35 3.89 12.03 -4.63
N GLU A 36 4.40 11.97 -3.40
CA GLU A 36 5.08 13.09 -2.75
C GLU A 36 6.45 13.38 -3.36
N THR A 37 7.35 12.39 -3.38
CA THR A 37 8.71 12.60 -3.91
C THR A 37 8.80 12.55 -5.44
N GLN A 38 7.71 12.20 -6.14
CA GLN A 38 7.68 11.95 -7.59
C GLN A 38 8.70 10.91 -8.08
N LYS A 39 9.28 10.13 -7.16
CA LYS A 39 10.24 9.09 -7.50
C LYS A 39 9.50 7.88 -8.05
N THR A 40 10.14 7.21 -9.00
CA THR A 40 9.63 5.95 -9.53
C THR A 40 10.59 4.82 -9.21
N PHE A 41 10.05 3.71 -8.74
CA PHE A 41 10.75 2.49 -8.38
C PHE A 41 10.23 1.33 -9.24
N ARG A 42 11.10 0.36 -9.52
CA ARG A 42 10.73 -0.87 -10.22
C ARG A 42 10.26 -1.93 -9.22
N ALA A 43 9.55 -2.95 -9.70
CA ALA A 43 9.12 -4.06 -8.85
C ALA A 43 10.30 -4.79 -8.17
N GLU A 44 11.46 -4.87 -8.84
CA GLU A 44 12.70 -5.45 -8.32
C GLU A 44 13.37 -4.60 -7.22
N ASP A 45 13.10 -3.30 -7.23
CA ASP A 45 13.68 -2.31 -6.30
C ASP A 45 12.81 -2.12 -5.06
N VAL A 46 11.67 -2.81 -4.97
CA VAL A 46 10.76 -2.67 -3.85
C VAL A 46 10.39 -4.02 -3.28
N VAL A 47 10.00 -4.02 -2.01
CA VAL A 47 9.54 -5.23 -1.31
C VAL A 47 8.27 -4.91 -0.55
N ILE A 48 7.28 -5.79 -0.62
CA ILE A 48 6.09 -5.69 0.23
C ILE A 48 6.46 -6.24 1.60
N ARG A 49 6.28 -5.43 2.63
CA ARG A 49 6.59 -5.80 4.02
C ARG A 49 5.38 -6.27 4.78
N GLU A 50 4.25 -5.65 4.49
CA GLU A 50 2.98 -5.90 5.16
C GLU A 50 1.86 -5.46 4.23
N TYR A 51 0.71 -6.10 4.30
CA TYR A 51 -0.49 -5.62 3.64
C TYR A 51 -1.70 -5.84 4.54
N HIS A 52 -2.65 -4.91 4.49
CA HIS A 52 -3.85 -4.93 5.30
C HIS A 52 -5.04 -4.74 4.39
N ARG A 53 -5.98 -5.68 4.42
CA ARG A 53 -7.24 -5.59 3.71
C ARG A 53 -8.30 -5.02 4.65
N PHE A 54 -8.96 -3.98 4.18
CA PHE A 54 -10.10 -3.34 4.81
C PHE A 54 -11.33 -3.58 3.95
N GLU A 55 -12.40 -4.06 4.56
CA GLU A 55 -13.71 -4.07 3.93
C GLU A 55 -14.40 -2.76 4.28
N GLY A 56 -14.95 -2.09 3.26
CA GLY A 56 -15.66 -0.84 3.40
C GLY A 56 -16.82 -1.01 4.37
N VAL A 57 -16.89 -0.11 5.35
CA VAL A 57 -17.97 -0.13 6.36
C VAL A 57 -19.33 0.17 5.70
N SER A 58 -19.32 0.84 4.55
CA SER A 58 -20.52 1.26 3.80
C SER A 58 -20.98 0.23 2.78
N ASP A 59 -20.05 -0.39 2.06
CA ASP A 59 -20.34 -1.31 0.98
C ASP A 59 -19.37 -2.50 1.08
N PRO A 60 -19.86 -3.75 1.21
CA PRO A 60 -19.00 -4.93 1.28
C PRO A 60 -18.25 -5.20 -0.03
N ASP A 61 -18.64 -4.51 -1.11
CA ASP A 61 -17.95 -4.52 -2.41
C ASP A 61 -16.79 -3.50 -2.46
N ASP A 62 -16.85 -2.44 -1.62
CA ASP A 62 -15.81 -1.41 -1.56
C ASP A 62 -14.70 -1.91 -0.66
N THR A 63 -13.74 -2.62 -1.25
CA THR A 63 -12.64 -3.22 -0.50
C THR A 63 -11.41 -2.36 -0.70
N ALA A 64 -10.64 -2.06 0.34
CA ALA A 64 -9.39 -1.33 0.20
C ALA A 64 -8.23 -2.16 0.76
N ILE A 65 -7.13 -2.26 0.05
CA ILE A 65 -5.95 -2.96 0.50
C ILE A 65 -4.79 -1.96 0.61
N VAL A 66 -4.22 -1.86 1.80
CA VAL A 66 -3.04 -1.03 2.06
C VAL A 66 -1.82 -1.92 2.10
N TYR A 67 -0.90 -1.71 1.16
CA TYR A 67 0.38 -2.39 1.12
C TYR A 67 1.48 -1.46 1.66
N ALA A 68 2.18 -1.89 2.70
CA ALA A 68 3.39 -1.24 3.16
C ALA A 68 4.57 -1.71 2.31
N ILE A 69 5.08 -0.82 1.47
CA ILE A 69 6.16 -1.12 0.53
C ILE A 69 7.42 -0.38 0.97
N GLU A 70 8.53 -1.11 1.00
CA GLU A 70 9.87 -0.60 1.27
C GLU A 70 10.68 -0.67 -0.03
N ALA A 71 11.16 0.48 -0.50
CA ALA A 71 12.02 0.58 -1.66
C ALA A 71 13.51 0.55 -1.26
N THR A 72 14.35 0.14 -2.20
CA THR A 72 15.80 0.20 -2.11
C THR A 72 16.23 1.66 -1.91
N GLY A 73 17.11 1.89 -0.92
CA GLY A 73 17.51 3.23 -0.51
C GLY A 73 16.74 3.81 0.68
N GLY A 74 15.83 3.04 1.28
CA GLY A 74 15.16 3.41 2.53
C GLY A 74 13.90 4.26 2.35
N THR A 75 13.47 4.50 1.10
CA THR A 75 12.15 5.07 0.83
C THR A 75 11.08 4.06 1.24
N ARG A 76 10.13 4.50 2.06
CA ARG A 76 9.06 3.68 2.61
C ARG A 76 7.76 4.41 2.43
N GLY A 77 6.78 3.72 1.88
CA GLY A 77 5.46 4.30 1.67
C GLY A 77 4.37 3.25 1.69
N THR A 78 3.15 3.74 1.59
CA THR A 78 1.94 2.92 1.52
C THR A 78 1.34 3.02 0.15
N LEU A 79 1.06 1.88 -0.46
CA LEU A 79 0.24 1.77 -1.66
C LEU A 79 -1.17 1.42 -1.20
N VAL A 80 -2.13 2.28 -1.49
CA VAL A 80 -3.54 2.01 -1.24
C VAL A 80 -4.17 1.58 -2.55
N ASP A 81 -4.67 0.35 -2.59
CA ASP A 81 -5.44 -0.19 -3.71
C ASP A 81 -6.91 -0.22 -3.31
N ALA A 82 -7.73 0.59 -3.97
CA ALA A 82 -9.18 0.55 -3.83
C ALA A 82 -9.69 -0.61 -4.69
N TYR A 83 -9.68 -1.79 -4.10
CA TYR A 83 -10.06 -3.05 -4.71
C TYR A 83 -11.56 -3.07 -5.02
N GLY A 84 -11.92 -3.10 -6.32
CA GLY A 84 -13.32 -2.97 -6.78
C GLY A 84 -13.40 -2.61 -8.26
N VAL A 85 -14.46 -1.89 -8.68
CA VAL A 85 -14.64 -1.42 -10.08
C VAL A 85 -13.49 -0.51 -10.55
N TYR A 86 -12.75 0.06 -9.60
CA TYR A 86 -11.58 0.91 -9.83
C TYR A 86 -10.24 0.20 -9.63
N SER A 87 -10.23 -1.13 -9.45
CA SER A 87 -8.98 -1.90 -9.41
C SER A 87 -8.23 -1.72 -10.73
N ASP A 88 -7.03 -1.18 -10.62
CA ASP A 88 -6.16 -1.03 -11.77
C ASP A 88 -5.46 -2.38 -12.04
N PRO A 89 -5.64 -3.00 -13.21
CA PRO A 89 -4.97 -4.26 -13.53
C PRO A 89 -3.44 -4.12 -13.48
N ASP A 90 -2.91 -2.91 -13.68
CA ASP A 90 -1.48 -2.64 -13.55
C ASP A 90 -0.99 -2.84 -12.10
N VAL A 91 -1.81 -2.52 -11.08
CA VAL A 91 -1.46 -2.75 -9.67
C VAL A 91 -1.29 -4.24 -9.39
N GLY A 92 -2.24 -5.06 -9.84
CA GLY A 92 -2.17 -6.51 -9.67
C GLY A 92 -0.92 -7.10 -10.33
N ALA A 93 -0.69 -6.76 -11.60
CA ALA A 93 0.47 -7.23 -12.35
C ALA A 93 1.81 -6.77 -11.73
N PHE A 94 1.86 -5.55 -11.20
CA PHE A 94 3.03 -5.04 -10.50
C PHE A 94 3.28 -5.81 -9.20
N LEU A 95 2.26 -5.98 -8.36
CA LEU A 95 2.36 -6.68 -7.08
C LEU A 95 2.78 -8.14 -7.27
N GLU A 96 2.33 -8.83 -8.32
CA GLU A 96 2.79 -10.19 -8.67
C GLU A 96 4.31 -10.28 -8.90
N ARG A 97 4.93 -9.18 -9.32
CA ARG A 97 6.38 -9.10 -9.57
C ARG A 97 7.16 -8.64 -8.35
N VAL A 98 6.50 -8.07 -7.35
CA VAL A 98 7.15 -7.58 -6.14
C VAL A 98 7.32 -8.72 -5.14
N PRO A 99 8.54 -9.00 -4.66
CA PRO A 99 8.73 -10.01 -3.64
C PRO A 99 8.12 -9.56 -2.30
N ILE A 100 7.32 -10.44 -1.71
CA ILE A 100 6.78 -10.28 -0.36
C ILE A 100 7.83 -10.77 0.63
N VAL A 101 8.33 -9.87 1.46
CA VAL A 101 9.35 -10.17 2.47
C VAL A 101 8.76 -9.87 3.84
N GLU A 102 8.03 -10.84 4.37
CA GLU A 102 7.64 -10.84 5.77
C GLU A 102 8.91 -10.93 6.61
N ARG A 103 9.17 -9.93 7.47
CA ARG A 103 10.29 -10.02 8.43
C ARG A 103 9.92 -11.01 9.54
N THR A 104 9.94 -12.30 9.24
CA THR A 104 10.03 -13.34 10.28
C THR A 104 11.39 -13.18 10.94
N ARG A 105 11.36 -12.82 12.22
CA ARG A 105 12.54 -12.87 13.10
C ARG A 105 12.39 -14.04 14.05
#